data_AF-A0A401Z0D3-F1
#
_entry.id   AF-A0A401Z0D3-F1
#
_cell.length_a   1.000
_cell.length_b   1.000
_cell.length_c   1.000
_cell.angle_alpha   90.00
_cell.angle_beta   90.00
_cell.angle_gamma   90.00
#
_symmetry.space_group_name_H-M   'P 1'
#
loop_
_entity.id
_entity.type
_entity.pdbx_description
1 polymer ?
#
loop_
_entity_poly.entity_id
_entity_poly.type
_entity_poly.pdbx_seq_one_letter_code
_entity_poly.pdbx_strand_id
1 'polypeptide(L)'
;MTEPAVDQSVLDDFMRQFVHDHAPDVLHAVAASGDSLLVAQAALPGRIRADDASRAAWLANAEKIASSAPGALLMQDYSADLMGLGPVSVLMSQAEHGLLLTMGNTAPGPDGQVHPSALIVATTWNADVGELIRAMHALMERVGPSLTPLARGRGLQPQPARMPAPSRVF
;
A
#
# COMPACT_ATOMS: atom_id res chain seq x y z
N MET A 1 -2.34 -20.20 22.10
CA MET A 1 -3.03 -18.90 22.16
C MET A 1 -2.92 -18.27 20.78
N THR A 2 -4.03 -18.17 20.07
CA THR A 2 -4.14 -17.66 18.69
C THR A 2 -4.41 -16.16 18.72
N GLU A 3 -3.55 -15.35 18.11
CA GLU A 3 -3.75 -13.90 18.00
C GLU A 3 -4.77 -13.56 16.88
N PRO A 4 -5.48 -12.42 17.00
CA PRO A 4 -6.81 -12.27 16.39
C PRO A 4 -6.80 -11.49 15.08
N ALA A 5 -7.37 -12.06 14.03
CA ALA A 5 -7.47 -11.53 12.67
C ALA A 5 -7.41 -9.98 12.46
N VAL A 6 -6.59 -9.45 11.53
CA VAL A 6 -6.77 -8.06 11.03
C VAL A 6 -7.98 -8.07 10.13
N ASP A 7 -9.13 -7.71 10.68
CA ASP A 7 -10.37 -7.57 9.91
C ASP A 7 -10.19 -6.57 8.75
N GLN A 8 -10.85 -6.82 7.62
CA GLN A 8 -10.88 -5.92 6.46
C GLN A 8 -11.31 -4.51 6.88
N SER A 9 -12.19 -4.41 7.88
CA SER A 9 -12.58 -3.14 8.50
C SER A 9 -11.39 -2.36 9.08
N VAL A 10 -10.45 -3.05 9.72
CA VAL A 10 -9.25 -2.46 10.32
C VAL A 10 -8.27 -1.96 9.25
N LEU A 11 -8.14 -2.69 8.13
CA LEU A 11 -7.32 -2.24 7.01
C LEU A 11 -7.90 -0.98 6.37
N ASP A 12 -9.21 -0.95 6.14
CA ASP A 12 -9.91 0.22 5.63
C ASP A 12 -9.74 1.43 6.57
N ASP A 13 -9.78 1.20 7.89
CA ASP A 13 -9.53 2.22 8.90
C ASP A 13 -8.11 2.78 8.84
N PHE A 14 -7.08 1.94 8.68
CA PHE A 14 -5.70 2.42 8.51
C PHE A 14 -5.52 3.25 7.25
N MET A 15 -6.13 2.82 6.14
CA MET A 15 -6.08 3.57 4.88
C MET A 15 -6.78 4.93 5.02
N ARG A 16 -7.94 4.97 5.68
CA ARG A 16 -8.67 6.22 5.96
C ARG A 16 -7.87 7.14 6.87
N GLN A 17 -7.30 6.61 7.94
CA GLN A 17 -6.49 7.37 8.89
C GLN A 17 -5.28 7.98 8.19
N PHE A 18 -4.57 7.20 7.36
CA PHE A 18 -3.45 7.70 6.56
C PHE A 18 -3.84 8.89 5.69
N VAL A 19 -4.93 8.76 4.91
CA VAL A 19 -5.38 9.86 4.04
C VAL A 19 -5.79 11.09 4.85
N HIS A 20 -6.42 10.89 6.02
CA HIS A 20 -6.82 11.98 6.90
C HIS A 20 -5.64 12.72 7.53
N ASP A 21 -4.64 11.98 8.04
CA ASP A 21 -3.48 12.55 8.72
C ASP A 21 -2.55 13.33 7.79
N HIS A 22 -2.60 12.98 6.50
CA HIS A 22 -1.83 13.67 5.45
C HIS A 22 -2.71 14.59 4.59
N ALA A 23 -3.88 14.98 5.09
CA ALA A 23 -4.68 16.03 4.47
C ALA A 23 -3.99 17.41 4.63
N PRO A 24 -4.07 18.30 3.62
CA PRO A 24 -4.83 18.18 2.38
C PRO A 24 -4.04 17.54 1.22
N ASP A 25 -2.84 17.06 1.48
CA ASP A 25 -1.87 16.67 0.44
C ASP A 25 -2.13 15.30 -0.16
N VAL A 26 -2.65 14.35 0.62
CA VAL A 26 -3.06 13.04 0.11
C VAL A 26 -4.52 13.06 -0.31
N LEU A 27 -4.77 12.69 -1.57
CA LEU A 27 -6.09 12.72 -2.18
C LEU A 27 -6.75 11.33 -2.17
N HIS A 28 -5.98 10.30 -2.50
CA HIS A 28 -6.42 8.92 -2.60
C HIS A 28 -5.29 7.97 -2.19
N ALA A 29 -5.67 6.83 -1.61
CA ALA A 29 -4.78 5.72 -1.36
C ALA A 29 -5.45 4.41 -1.80
N VAL A 30 -4.70 3.53 -2.46
CA VAL A 30 -5.16 2.24 -2.96
C VAL A 30 -4.13 1.18 -2.57
N ALA A 31 -4.58 0.11 -1.94
CA ALA A 31 -3.76 -1.04 -1.59
C ALA A 31 -4.16 -2.23 -2.47
N ALA A 32 -3.17 -2.82 -3.13
CA ALA A 32 -3.33 -3.93 -4.05
C ALA A 32 -2.43 -5.10 -3.67
N SER A 33 -2.89 -6.32 -3.91
CA SER A 33 -2.10 -7.53 -3.73
C SER A 33 -1.31 -7.89 -4.99
N GLY A 34 -0.32 -8.75 -4.85
CA GLY A 34 0.56 -9.19 -5.95
C GLY A 34 -0.12 -10.02 -7.04
N ASP A 35 -1.27 -10.61 -6.75
CA ASP A 35 -2.16 -11.26 -7.73
C ASP A 35 -3.18 -10.29 -8.34
N SER A 36 -2.89 -8.98 -8.31
CA SER A 36 -3.62 -7.96 -9.06
C SER A 36 -5.05 -7.71 -8.58
N LEU A 37 -5.32 -7.87 -7.28
CA LEU A 37 -6.62 -7.64 -6.67
C LEU A 37 -6.60 -6.42 -5.74
N LEU A 38 -7.68 -5.63 -5.78
CA LEU A 38 -7.90 -4.53 -4.86
C LEU A 38 -8.10 -5.09 -3.44
N VAL A 39 -7.30 -4.63 -2.49
CA VAL A 39 -7.42 -5.02 -1.08
C VAL A 39 -8.15 -3.95 -0.30
N ALA A 40 -7.73 -2.69 -0.39
CA ALA A 40 -8.37 -1.58 0.32
C ALA A 40 -8.19 -0.27 -0.45
N GLN A 41 -9.05 0.70 -0.17
CA GLN A 41 -8.92 2.05 -0.73
C GLN A 41 -9.51 3.10 0.21
N ALA A 42 -8.94 4.30 0.16
CA ALA A 42 -9.42 5.47 0.87
C ALA A 42 -9.28 6.72 0.01
N ALA A 43 -10.09 7.73 0.31
CA ALA A 43 -10.06 9.02 -0.33
C ALA A 43 -10.28 10.12 0.70
N LEU A 44 -9.75 11.31 0.40
CA LEU A 44 -9.93 12.47 1.24
C LEU A 44 -11.44 12.76 1.41
N PRO A 45 -11.95 13.00 2.63
CA PRO A 45 -13.36 13.30 2.84
C PRO A 45 -13.84 14.45 1.95
N GLY A 46 -15.00 14.27 1.30
CA GLY A 46 -15.58 15.26 0.39
C GLY A 46 -14.96 15.30 -1.02
N ARG A 47 -13.89 14.53 -1.28
CA ARG A 47 -13.27 14.46 -2.61
C ARG A 47 -14.15 13.75 -3.64
N ILE A 48 -14.86 12.71 -3.19
CA ILE A 48 -15.73 11.89 -4.01
C ILE A 48 -17.17 12.34 -3.76
N ARG A 49 -17.91 12.57 -4.85
CA ARG A 49 -19.33 12.89 -4.75
C ARG A 49 -20.09 11.71 -4.14
N ALA A 50 -21.05 12.02 -3.28
CA ALA A 50 -21.81 11.03 -2.53
C ALA A 50 -22.88 10.29 -3.37
N ASP A 51 -22.95 10.52 -4.68
CA ASP A 51 -23.87 9.81 -5.57
C ASP A 51 -23.34 8.41 -5.96
N ASP A 52 -24.27 7.49 -6.20
CA ASP A 52 -23.95 6.08 -6.47
C ASP A 52 -23.10 5.89 -7.73
N ALA A 53 -23.31 6.71 -8.77
CA ALA A 53 -22.58 6.61 -10.02
C ALA A 53 -21.10 6.99 -9.85
N SER A 54 -20.82 8.09 -9.15
CA SER A 54 -19.47 8.54 -8.83
C SER A 54 -18.73 7.52 -7.95
N ARG A 55 -19.44 6.95 -6.97
CA ARG A 55 -18.88 5.91 -6.09
C ARG A 55 -18.59 4.61 -6.85
N ALA A 56 -19.47 4.18 -7.75
CA ALA A 56 -19.25 3.00 -8.58
C ALA A 56 -18.07 3.19 -9.55
N ALA A 57 -17.97 4.36 -10.19
CA ALA A 57 -16.86 4.70 -11.07
C ALA A 57 -15.52 4.73 -10.31
N TRP A 58 -15.51 5.27 -9.09
CA TRP A 58 -14.33 5.27 -8.24
C TRP A 58 -13.85 3.86 -7.91
N LEU A 59 -14.76 2.98 -7.45
CA LEU A 59 -14.44 1.57 -7.17
C LEU A 59 -13.87 0.86 -8.41
N ALA A 60 -14.54 0.98 -9.55
CA ALA A 60 -14.09 0.34 -10.79
C ALA A 60 -12.71 0.84 -11.25
N ASN A 61 -12.39 2.12 -11.00
CA ASN A 61 -11.07 2.65 -11.32
C ASN A 61 -9.99 2.17 -10.34
N ALA A 62 -10.31 2.03 -9.05
CA ALA A 62 -9.39 1.45 -8.08
C ALA A 62 -9.06 -0.01 -8.40
N GLU A 63 -10.04 -0.79 -8.88
CA GLU A 63 -9.80 -2.16 -9.37
C GLU A 63 -8.84 -2.21 -10.56
N LYS A 64 -8.97 -1.28 -11.52
CA LYS A 64 -8.02 -1.16 -12.66
C LYS A 64 -6.60 -0.78 -12.21
N ILE A 65 -6.49 0.08 -11.20
CA ILE A 65 -5.18 0.44 -10.62
C ILE A 65 -4.58 -0.79 -9.94
N ALA A 66 -5.37 -1.47 -9.10
CA ALA A 66 -4.92 -2.64 -8.37
C ALA A 66 -4.47 -3.77 -9.31
N SER A 67 -5.13 -3.92 -10.47
CA SER A 67 -4.76 -4.95 -11.43
C SER A 67 -3.43 -4.70 -12.17
N SER A 68 -2.98 -3.45 -12.23
CA SER A 68 -1.79 -3.04 -12.98
C SER A 68 -0.58 -2.67 -12.10
N ALA A 69 -0.81 -2.22 -10.87
CA ALA A 69 0.26 -1.71 -10.00
C ALA A 69 1.37 -2.73 -9.67
N PRO A 70 1.09 -4.01 -9.37
CA PRO A 70 2.14 -5.01 -9.13
C PRO A 70 3.06 -5.19 -10.36
N GLY A 71 2.47 -5.21 -11.56
CA GLY A 71 3.23 -5.32 -12.82
C GLY A 71 4.12 -4.11 -13.08
N ALA A 72 3.65 -2.90 -12.74
CA ALA A 72 4.44 -1.68 -12.86
C ALA A 72 5.67 -1.70 -11.94
N LEU A 73 5.53 -2.17 -10.69
CA LEU A 73 6.64 -2.32 -9.76
C LEU A 73 7.67 -3.36 -10.24
N LEU A 74 7.20 -4.53 -10.69
CA LEU A 74 8.09 -5.57 -11.22
C LEU A 74 8.91 -5.09 -12.42
N MET A 75 8.29 -4.34 -13.34
CA MET A 75 9.01 -3.74 -14.47
C MET A 75 10.13 -2.81 -14.00
N GLN A 76 9.90 -2.03 -12.94
CA GLN A 76 10.88 -1.10 -12.39
C GLN A 76 12.00 -1.82 -11.65
N ASP A 77 11.68 -2.86 -10.88
CA ASP A 77 12.69 -3.70 -10.23
C ASP A 77 13.62 -4.33 -11.26
N TYR A 78 13.09 -4.91 -12.35
CA TYR A 78 13.93 -5.44 -13.43
C TYR A 78 14.78 -4.38 -14.11
N SER A 79 14.26 -3.17 -14.26
CA SER A 79 15.01 -2.04 -14.84
C SER A 79 16.14 -1.60 -13.91
N ALA A 80 15.89 -1.53 -12.60
CA ALA A 80 16.86 -1.14 -11.60
C ALA A 80 17.96 -2.20 -11.42
N ASP A 81 17.60 -3.48 -11.45
CA ASP A 81 18.56 -4.60 -11.45
C ASP A 81 19.47 -4.55 -12.67
N LEU A 82 18.90 -4.32 -13.86
CA LEU A 82 19.68 -4.16 -15.10
C LEU A 82 20.68 -2.98 -15.00
N MET A 83 20.31 -1.92 -14.28
CA MET A 83 21.14 -0.73 -14.08
C MET A 83 22.07 -0.83 -12.84
N GLY A 84 22.00 -1.90 -12.06
CA GLY A 84 22.81 -2.08 -10.84
C GLY A 84 22.42 -1.15 -9.69
N LEU A 85 21.16 -0.69 -9.65
CA LEU A 85 20.64 0.24 -8.63
C LEU A 85 20.04 -0.49 -7.41
N GLY A 86 19.78 -1.80 -7.53
CA GLY A 86 19.09 -2.59 -6.51
C GLY A 86 17.56 -2.40 -6.55
N PRO A 87 16.83 -2.92 -5.54
CA PRO A 87 15.37 -2.95 -5.55
C PRO A 87 14.75 -1.55 -5.48
N VAL A 88 13.67 -1.33 -6.23
CA VAL A 88 12.97 -0.04 -6.26
C VAL A 88 12.06 0.08 -5.05
N SER A 89 12.35 1.04 -4.18
CA SER A 89 11.51 1.27 -2.99
C SER A 89 10.19 1.99 -3.34
N VAL A 90 10.25 2.98 -4.24
CA VAL A 90 9.09 3.79 -4.64
C VAL A 90 9.22 4.20 -6.10
N LEU A 91 8.14 4.06 -6.86
CA LEU A 91 7.94 4.68 -8.16
C LEU A 91 7.17 5.99 -8.00
N MET A 92 7.65 7.06 -8.63
CA MET A 92 6.98 8.36 -8.66
C MET A 92 6.63 8.75 -10.09
N SER A 93 5.34 8.95 -10.35
CA SER A 93 4.82 9.42 -11.63
C SER A 93 4.23 10.82 -11.46
N GLN A 94 4.59 11.73 -12.36
CA GLN A 94 4.00 13.07 -12.41
C GLN A 94 2.71 13.02 -13.22
N ALA A 95 1.64 13.58 -12.68
CA ALA A 95 0.36 13.77 -13.35
C ALA A 95 0.08 15.27 -13.50
N GLU A 96 -0.90 15.64 -14.33
CA GLU A 96 -1.26 17.04 -14.57
C GLU A 96 -1.53 17.82 -13.26
N HIS A 97 -2.10 17.15 -12.26
CA HIS A 97 -2.58 17.77 -11.02
C HIS A 97 -1.90 17.27 -9.75
N GLY A 98 -0.76 16.58 -9.86
CA GLY A 98 0.00 16.15 -8.69
C GLY A 98 0.91 14.96 -8.98
N LEU A 99 1.11 14.13 -7.96
CA LEU A 99 1.99 12.96 -8.04
C LEU A 99 1.22 11.67 -7.76
N LEU A 100 1.69 10.59 -8.36
CA LEU A 100 1.31 9.22 -8.06
C LEU A 100 2.55 8.51 -7.51
N LEU A 101 2.50 8.15 -6.23
CA LEU A 101 3.54 7.40 -5.55
C LEU A 101 3.10 5.95 -5.42
N THR A 102 3.90 5.02 -5.94
CA THR A 102 3.63 3.58 -5.83
C THR A 102 4.77 2.92 -5.07
N MET A 103 4.45 2.30 -3.95
CA MET A 103 5.40 1.59 -3.09
C MET A 103 5.11 0.10 -3.11
N GLY A 104 6.15 -0.70 -3.32
CA GLY A 104 6.08 -2.15 -3.16
C GLY A 104 6.19 -2.56 -1.69
N ASN A 105 5.53 -3.65 -1.32
CA ASN A 105 5.76 -4.26 -0.01
C ASN A 105 7.16 -4.87 0.07
N THR A 106 7.89 -4.47 1.10
CA THR A 106 9.21 -5.01 1.45
C THR A 106 9.15 -5.91 2.70
N ALA A 107 8.00 -5.96 3.38
CA ALA A 107 7.84 -6.72 4.61
C ALA A 107 7.47 -8.19 4.31
N PRO A 108 8.16 -9.17 4.93
CA PRO A 108 7.80 -10.57 4.79
C PRO A 108 6.43 -10.86 5.41
N GLY A 109 5.63 -11.68 4.74
CA GLY A 109 4.36 -12.17 5.22
C GLY A 109 4.51 -13.25 6.31
N PRO A 110 3.38 -13.84 6.75
CA PRO A 110 3.37 -14.88 7.79
C PRO A 110 4.19 -16.13 7.49
N ASP A 111 4.44 -16.42 6.22
CA ASP A 111 5.28 -17.52 5.72
C ASP A 111 6.77 -17.15 5.63
N GLY A 112 7.13 -15.93 6.04
CA GLY A 112 8.50 -15.41 5.97
C GLY A 112 8.93 -14.96 4.58
N GLN A 113 8.04 -14.98 3.59
CA GLN A 113 8.32 -14.55 2.23
C GLN A 113 7.77 -13.14 1.96
N VAL A 114 8.49 -12.34 1.19
CA VAL A 114 7.96 -11.07 0.69
C VAL A 114 7.06 -11.39 -0.49
N HIS A 115 5.76 -11.17 -0.31
CA HIS A 115 4.80 -11.27 -1.39
C HIS A 115 4.66 -9.90 -2.05
N PRO A 116 4.61 -9.84 -3.40
CA PRO A 116 4.33 -8.60 -4.08
C PRO A 116 3.00 -8.04 -3.58
N SER A 117 2.97 -6.76 -3.29
CA SER A 117 1.77 -5.96 -3.05
C SER A 117 2.17 -4.50 -3.21
N ALA A 118 1.19 -3.64 -3.46
CA ALA A 118 1.43 -2.26 -3.83
C ALA A 118 0.54 -1.32 -3.02
N LEU A 119 1.13 -0.24 -2.54
CA LEU A 119 0.41 0.93 -2.04
C LEU A 119 0.58 2.07 -3.05
N ILE A 120 -0.53 2.56 -3.57
CA ILE A 120 -0.59 3.66 -4.52
C ILE A 120 -1.21 4.84 -3.82
N VAL A 121 -0.54 5.98 -3.82
CA VAL A 121 -0.99 7.22 -3.18
C VAL A 121 -0.99 8.33 -4.22
N ALA A 122 -2.14 8.97 -4.41
CA ALA A 122 -2.27 10.17 -5.22
C ALA A 122 -2.16 11.41 -4.32
N THR A 123 -1.29 12.34 -4.68
CA THR A 123 -0.99 13.53 -3.87
C THR A 123 -1.18 14.81 -4.68
N THR A 124 -1.26 15.94 -3.99
CA THR A 124 -1.11 17.27 -4.60
C THR A 124 0.36 17.53 -4.98
N TRP A 125 0.60 18.62 -5.71
CA TRP A 125 1.95 19.12 -5.99
C TRP A 125 2.67 19.72 -4.77
N ASN A 126 1.93 20.06 -3.71
CA ASN A 126 2.48 20.74 -2.53
C ASN A 126 2.99 19.76 -1.47
N ALA A 127 2.70 18.47 -1.65
CA ALA A 127 3.05 17.43 -0.70
C ALA A 127 4.57 17.34 -0.48
N ASP A 128 4.99 17.22 0.78
CA ASP A 128 6.36 16.80 1.10
C ASP A 128 6.53 15.32 0.75
N VAL A 129 7.13 15.07 -0.41
CA VAL A 129 7.36 13.71 -0.93
C VAL A 129 8.22 12.87 0.02
N GLY A 130 9.20 13.48 0.70
CA GLY A 130 10.08 12.75 1.61
C GLY A 130 9.35 12.29 2.86
N GLU A 131 8.48 13.13 3.42
CA GLU A 131 7.61 12.77 4.53
C GLU A 131 6.59 11.72 4.12
N LEU A 132 5.93 11.89 2.97
CA LEU A 132 4.94 10.94 2.49
C LEU A 132 5.55 9.56 2.21
N ILE A 133 6.74 9.47 1.63
CA ILE A 133 7.41 8.18 1.43
C ILE A 133 7.68 7.49 2.78
N ARG A 134 8.10 8.23 3.82
CA ARG A 134 8.29 7.64 5.16
C ARG A 134 6.97 7.16 5.74
N ALA A 135 5.89 7.93 5.58
CA ALA A 135 4.57 7.56 6.06
C ALA A 135 4.00 6.34 5.31
N MET A 136 4.17 6.28 3.98
CA MET A 136 3.83 5.12 3.16
C MET A 136 4.59 3.87 3.62
N HIS A 137 5.88 4.00 3.93
CA HIS A 137 6.69 2.89 4.45
C HIS A 137 6.14 2.38 5.79
N ALA A 138 5.87 3.29 6.72
CA ALA A 138 5.30 2.94 8.02
C ALA A 138 3.91 2.27 7.89
N LEU A 139 3.09 2.75 6.96
CA LEU A 139 1.81 2.11 6.64
C LEU A 139 2.05 0.71 6.07
N MET A 140 2.98 0.55 5.13
CA MET A 140 3.27 -0.74 4.50
C MET A 140 3.91 -1.77 5.42
N GLU A 141 4.75 -1.37 6.36
CA GLU A 141 5.22 -2.27 7.42
C GLU A 141 4.06 -2.80 8.26
N ARG A 142 3.03 -1.96 8.47
CA ARG A 142 1.85 -2.32 9.26
C ARG A 142 0.85 -3.18 8.49
N VAL A 143 0.61 -2.90 7.20
CA VAL A 143 -0.47 -3.53 6.42
C VAL A 143 0.02 -4.53 5.38
N GLY A 144 1.28 -4.48 4.97
CA GLY A 144 1.89 -5.32 3.93
C GLY A 144 1.67 -6.82 4.10
N PRO A 145 1.87 -7.39 5.29
CA PRO A 145 1.58 -8.80 5.55
C PRO A 145 0.12 -9.19 5.28
N SER A 146 -0.82 -8.24 5.45
CA SER A 146 -2.24 -8.41 5.20
C SER A 146 -2.65 -8.21 3.73
N LEU A 147 -1.79 -7.62 2.89
CA LEU A 147 -2.10 -7.41 1.46
C LEU A 147 -1.79 -8.63 0.59
N THR A 148 -1.38 -9.76 1.18
CA THR A 148 -0.95 -10.95 0.44
C THR A 148 -2.12 -11.85 0.06
N PRO A 149 -2.05 -12.61 -1.06
CA PRO A 149 -3.09 -13.58 -1.42
C PRO A 149 -3.35 -14.61 -0.31
N LEU A 150 -2.28 -15.04 0.37
CA LEU A 150 -2.35 -15.97 1.51
C LEU A 150 -3.12 -15.38 2.69
N ALA A 151 -2.94 -14.10 2.98
CA ALA A 151 -3.63 -13.43 4.08
C ALA A 151 -5.13 -13.30 3.78
N ARG A 152 -5.52 -13.06 2.53
CA ARG A 152 -6.95 -13.06 2.14
C ARG A 152 -7.60 -14.44 2.18
N GLY A 153 -6.90 -15.48 1.73
CA GLY A 153 -7.42 -16.86 1.72
C GLY A 153 -7.62 -17.48 3.11
N ARG A 154 -7.08 -16.87 4.16
CA ARG A 154 -7.13 -17.38 5.54
C ARG A 154 -8.03 -16.60 6.50
N GLY A 155 -8.64 -15.50 6.09
CA GLY A 155 -9.15 -14.53 7.06
C GLY A 155 -7.98 -13.97 7.88
N LEU A 156 -7.20 -13.11 7.23
CA LEU A 156 -6.17 -12.19 7.74
C LEU A 156 -5.83 -12.36 9.23
N GLN A 157 -4.79 -13.10 9.63
CA GLN A 157 -4.30 -13.14 11.04
C GLN A 157 -3.18 -12.09 11.26
N PRO A 158 -3.19 -11.25 12.31
CA PRO A 158 -2.12 -10.29 12.58
C PRO A 158 -0.89 -11.03 13.06
N GLN A 159 0.25 -10.45 12.70
CA GLN A 159 1.52 -10.83 13.26
C GLN A 159 1.83 -9.90 14.45
N PRO A 160 2.27 -10.43 15.60
CA PRO A 160 2.72 -9.61 16.70
C PRO A 160 4.05 -8.94 16.32
N ALA A 161 4.22 -7.69 16.77
CA ALA A 161 5.49 -6.98 16.62
C ALA A 161 6.62 -7.81 17.21
N ARG A 162 7.59 -8.23 16.38
CA ARG A 162 8.81 -8.86 16.86
C ARG A 162 9.64 -7.81 17.59
N MET A 163 9.66 -7.89 18.92
CA MET A 163 10.74 -7.31 19.71
C MET A 163 12.06 -7.93 19.22
N PRO A 164 13.09 -7.13 18.89
CA PRO A 164 14.38 -7.68 18.47
C PRO A 164 14.94 -8.55 19.60
N ALA A 165 15.26 -9.81 19.28
CA ALA A 165 15.94 -10.69 20.21
C ALA A 165 17.35 -10.13 20.47
N PRO A 166 17.84 -10.13 21.73
CA PRO A 166 19.20 -9.73 22.01
C PRO A 166 20.14 -10.69 21.28
N SER A 167 20.92 -10.14 20.35
CA SER A 167 21.98 -10.86 19.66
C SER A 167 22.98 -11.37 20.69
N ARG A 168 23.04 -12.70 20.89
CA ARG A 168 24.19 -13.30 21.56
C ARG A 168 25.36 -13.22 20.58
N VAL A 169 26.28 -12.33 20.88
CA VAL A 169 27.63 -12.31 20.30
C VAL A 169 28.34 -13.56 20.83
N PHE A 170 28.80 -14.40 19.91
CA PHE A 170 29.89 -15.36 20.16
C PHE A 170 31.17 -14.76 19.62
#